data_AF-A0A353CQN1-F1
#
_entry.id   AF-A0A353CQN1-F1
#
_cell.length_a   1.000
_cell.length_b   1.000
_cell.length_c   1.000
_cell.angle_alpha   90.00
_cell.angle_beta   90.00
_cell.angle_gamma   90.00
#
_symmetry.space_group_name_H-M   'P 1'
#
loop_
_entity.id
_entity.type
_entity.pdbx_description
1 polymer ?
#
loop_
_entity_poly.entity_id
_entity_poly.type
_entity_poly.pdbx_seq_one_letter_code
_entity_poly.pdbx_strand_id
1 'polypeptide(L)'
;MNTEAYIDAIKSACGENLLSFVVYGSQASGDAVPGASDVNAMLVLREAHIGALRAIGQASRGWLKKGNPPPLIFTRERLAASADAFPIELSDMLAARKVLFGADPLEGVRIEPGHLRHALERELKGKLILLRNSYVSAAGDGKALCSVMTASLPSFLVLCRAALRLRSGSAPAAKLAAAAELGRTVGADV
;
A
#
# COMPACT_ATOMS: atom_id res chain seq x y z
N MET A 1 -15.03 14.31 0.21
CA MET A 1 -14.00 15.36 0.33
C MET A 1 -12.93 15.18 -0.76
N ASN A 2 -12.35 16.24 -1.33
CA ASN A 2 -11.17 16.10 -2.20
C ASN A 2 -9.89 16.04 -1.33
N THR A 3 -8.72 15.78 -1.93
CA THR A 3 -7.46 15.62 -1.21
C THR A 3 -7.03 16.91 -0.49
N GLU A 4 -7.16 18.07 -1.13
CA GLU A 4 -6.82 19.37 -0.53
C GLU A 4 -7.64 19.66 0.73
N ALA A 5 -8.97 19.58 0.65
CA ALA A 5 -9.82 19.78 1.82
C ALA A 5 -9.57 18.74 2.92
N TYR A 6 -9.14 17.53 2.55
CA TYR A 6 -8.81 16.51 3.54
C TYR A 6 -7.51 16.85 4.30
N ILE A 7 -6.49 17.33 3.60
CA ILE A 7 -5.23 17.78 4.21
C ILE A 7 -5.51 18.90 5.22
N ASP A 8 -6.31 19.90 4.83
CA ASP A 8 -6.63 21.02 5.71
C ASP A 8 -7.45 20.58 6.93
N ALA A 9 -8.41 19.67 6.75
CA ALA A 9 -9.16 19.08 7.87
C ALA A 9 -8.24 18.32 8.84
N ILE A 10 -7.27 17.56 8.33
CA ILE A 10 -6.31 16.81 9.15
C ILE A 10 -5.32 17.73 9.86
N LYS A 11 -4.80 18.76 9.18
CA LYS A 11 -3.94 19.79 9.77
C LYS A 11 -4.66 20.49 10.93
N SER A 12 -5.91 20.90 10.73
CA SER A 12 -6.72 21.53 11.77
C SER A 12 -6.96 20.59 12.95
N ALA A 13 -7.29 19.33 12.69
CA ALA A 13 -7.58 18.34 13.72
C ALA A 13 -6.35 17.94 14.56
N CYS A 14 -5.15 17.94 13.96
CA CYS A 14 -3.93 17.46 14.60
C CYS A 14 -3.03 18.58 15.13
N GLY A 15 -3.11 19.80 14.59
CA GLY A 15 -2.21 20.90 14.91
C GLY A 15 -0.74 20.49 14.78
N GLU A 16 0.07 20.85 15.78
CA GLU A 16 1.51 20.53 15.84
C GLU A 16 1.83 19.04 16.02
N ASN A 17 0.82 18.20 16.29
CA ASN A 17 1.01 16.76 16.38
C ASN A 17 1.19 16.11 14.99
N LEU A 18 0.72 16.74 13.92
CA LEU A 18 0.96 16.25 12.56
C LEU A 18 2.36 16.64 12.10
N LEU A 19 3.21 15.64 11.87
CA LEU A 19 4.56 15.84 11.36
C LEU A 19 4.60 15.79 9.84
N SER A 20 3.85 14.86 9.22
CA SER A 20 3.81 14.71 7.76
C SER A 20 2.47 14.18 7.26
N PHE A 21 2.05 14.65 6.08
CA PHE A 21 0.97 14.06 5.28
C PHE A 21 1.53 13.61 3.94
N VAL A 22 1.38 12.33 3.61
CA VAL A 22 1.90 11.72 2.38
C VAL A 22 0.78 11.03 1.64
N VAL A 23 0.71 11.20 0.32
CA VAL A 23 -0.09 10.32 -0.54
C VAL A 23 0.82 9.35 -1.27
N TYR A 24 0.37 8.11 -1.46
CA TYR A 24 1.17 7.06 -2.07
C TYR A 24 0.34 6.12 -2.94
N GLY A 25 1.03 5.25 -3.69
CA GLY A 25 0.40 4.26 -4.57
C GLY A 25 0.10 4.80 -5.96
N SER A 26 -0.89 4.21 -6.65
CA SER A 26 -1.16 4.46 -8.08
C SER A 26 -1.47 5.93 -8.42
N GLN A 27 -2.08 6.66 -7.48
CA GLN A 27 -2.33 8.10 -7.62
C GLN A 27 -1.05 8.95 -7.52
N ALA A 28 -0.01 8.44 -6.85
CA ALA A 28 1.30 9.10 -6.77
C ALA A 28 2.23 8.70 -7.93
N SER A 29 1.99 7.55 -8.57
CA SER A 29 2.81 7.07 -9.70
C SER A 29 2.37 7.58 -11.08
N GLY A 30 1.25 8.30 -11.18
CA GLY A 30 0.68 8.75 -12.46
C GLY A 30 -0.17 7.70 -13.19
N ASP A 31 -0.35 6.51 -12.61
CA ASP A 31 -1.17 5.41 -13.15
C ASP A 31 -2.64 5.49 -12.71
N ALA A 32 -3.09 6.66 -12.26
CA ALA A 32 -4.44 6.86 -11.79
C ALA A 32 -5.43 6.70 -12.94
N VAL A 33 -6.28 5.67 -12.87
CA VAL A 33 -7.49 5.64 -13.71
C VAL A 33 -8.46 6.67 -13.12
N PRO A 34 -8.84 7.72 -13.87
CA PRO A 34 -9.80 8.71 -13.39
C PRO A 34 -11.11 8.03 -12.97
N GLY A 35 -11.52 8.24 -11.73
CA GLY A 35 -12.76 7.67 -11.18
C GLY A 35 -12.69 6.24 -10.63
N ALA A 36 -11.55 5.54 -10.71
CA ALA A 36 -11.43 4.15 -10.25
C ALA A 36 -10.29 3.87 -9.25
N SER A 37 -9.38 4.83 -9.01
CA SER A 37 -8.25 4.63 -8.10
C SER A 37 -8.46 5.41 -6.80
N ASP A 38 -8.64 4.68 -5.69
CA ASP A 38 -8.65 5.25 -4.34
C ASP A 38 -7.34 6.00 -4.05
N VAL A 39 -7.43 7.08 -3.27
CA VAL A 39 -6.23 7.80 -2.81
C VAL A 39 -5.79 7.20 -1.48
N ASN A 40 -4.56 6.69 -1.41
CA ASN A 40 -3.98 6.22 -0.16
C ASN A 40 -3.23 7.36 0.52
N ALA A 41 -3.48 7.54 1.82
CA ALA A 41 -2.84 8.57 2.63
C ALA A 41 -2.10 7.94 3.82
N MET A 42 -0.96 8.52 4.19
CA MET A 42 -0.21 8.21 5.39
C MET A 42 -0.01 9.50 6.19
N LEU A 43 -0.33 9.41 7.48
CA LEU A 43 -0.11 10.45 8.47
C LEU A 43 1.02 10.02 9.39
N VAL A 44 2.00 10.89 9.56
CA VAL A 44 3.05 10.72 10.57
C VAL A 44 2.80 11.72 11.67
N LEU A 45 2.61 11.21 12.88
CA LEU A 45 2.32 11.97 14.07
C LEU A 45 3.54 12.01 15.00
N ARG A 46 3.58 13.00 15.88
CA ARG A 46 4.48 12.96 17.04
C ARG A 46 4.01 11.89 18.02
N GLU A 47 2.72 11.87 18.32
CA GLU A 47 2.09 10.89 19.20
C GLU A 47 0.74 10.39 18.65
N ALA A 48 0.50 9.09 18.75
CA ALA A 48 -0.72 8.42 18.28
C ALA A 48 -1.65 8.01 19.43
N HIS A 49 -1.92 8.92 20.37
CA HIS A 49 -2.85 8.67 21.48
C HIS A 49 -4.32 8.67 21.00
N ILE A 50 -5.22 8.10 21.81
CA ILE A 50 -6.64 7.91 21.45
C ILE A 50 -7.37 9.22 21.06
N GLY A 51 -6.98 10.34 21.68
CA GLY A 51 -7.48 11.67 21.34
C GLY A 51 -7.16 12.08 19.91
N ALA A 52 -5.89 11.97 19.49
CA ALA A 52 -5.45 12.22 18.13
C ALA A 52 -6.18 11.29 17.12
N LEU A 53 -6.28 9.99 17.42
CA LEU A 53 -6.99 9.04 16.55
C LEU A 53 -8.47 9.40 16.40
N ARG A 54 -9.13 9.85 17.48
CA ARG A 54 -10.53 10.29 17.44
C ARG A 54 -10.70 11.55 16.59
N ALA A 55 -9.80 12.53 16.74
CA ALA A 55 -9.83 13.77 15.96
C ALA A 55 -9.63 13.48 14.46
N ILE A 56 -8.64 12.64 14.12
CA ILE A 56 -8.41 12.18 12.74
C ILE A 56 -9.63 11.44 12.20
N GLY A 57 -10.24 10.54 12.97
CA GLY A 57 -11.44 9.80 12.57
C GLY A 57 -12.62 10.73 12.26
N GLN A 58 -12.81 11.79 13.06
CA GLN A 58 -13.85 12.80 12.81
C GLN A 58 -13.56 13.61 11.54
N ALA A 59 -12.32 14.07 11.36
CA ALA A 59 -11.89 14.78 10.15
C ALA A 59 -11.97 13.90 8.88
N SER A 60 -11.80 12.58 9.02
CA SER A 60 -11.81 11.62 7.91
C SER A 60 -13.21 11.20 7.46
N ARG A 61 -14.29 11.61 8.12
CA ARG A 61 -15.66 11.19 7.75
C ARG A 61 -16.00 11.47 6.28
N GLY A 62 -15.68 12.66 5.78
CA GLY A 62 -15.95 13.04 4.39
C GLY A 62 -15.01 12.35 3.38
N TRP A 63 -13.88 11.84 3.83
CA TRP A 63 -12.91 11.08 3.04
C TRP A 63 -13.40 9.64 2.86
N LEU A 64 -13.72 8.99 3.98
CA LEU A 64 -14.25 7.63 4.03
C LEU A 64 -15.60 7.50 3.29
N LYS A 65 -16.50 8.48 3.45
CA LYS A 65 -17.79 8.51 2.72
C LYS A 65 -17.64 8.53 1.19
N LYS A 66 -16.47 8.94 0.67
CA LYS A 66 -16.17 8.90 -0.77
C LYS A 66 -15.58 7.57 -1.23
N GLY A 67 -15.45 6.57 -0.36
CA GLY A 67 -14.87 5.27 -0.68
C GLY A 67 -13.36 5.18 -0.46
N ASN A 68 -12.67 6.29 -0.19
CA ASN A 68 -11.24 6.23 0.08
C ASN A 68 -10.95 5.46 1.39
N PRO A 69 -9.84 4.70 1.45
CA PRO A 69 -9.46 3.97 2.65
C PRO A 69 -9.07 4.92 3.79
N PRO A 70 -9.16 4.45 5.05
CA PRO A 70 -8.61 5.18 6.18
C PRO A 70 -7.10 5.41 5.98
N PRO A 71 -6.55 6.55 6.44
CA PRO A 71 -5.12 6.79 6.33
C PRO A 71 -4.34 5.80 7.19
N LEU A 72 -3.14 5.41 6.74
CA LEU A 72 -2.16 4.79 7.63
C LEU A 72 -1.67 5.82 8.64
N ILE A 73 -1.55 5.43 9.90
CA ILE A 73 -1.12 6.32 10.97
C ILE A 73 0.11 5.71 11.63
N PHE A 74 1.20 6.46 11.63
CA PHE A 74 2.45 6.10 12.28
C PHE A 74 2.90 7.22 13.23
N THR A 75 3.67 6.86 14.26
CA THR A 75 4.62 7.81 14.86
C THR A 75 5.92 7.76 14.07
N ARG A 76 6.77 8.78 14.22
CA ARG A 76 8.07 8.82 13.54
C ARG A 76 8.93 7.58 13.87
N GLU A 77 8.99 7.21 15.14
CA GLU A 77 9.78 6.10 15.64
C GLU A 77 9.24 4.77 15.10
N ARG A 78 7.90 4.62 15.10
CA ARG A 78 7.26 3.40 14.61
C ARG A 78 7.46 3.22 13.12
N LEU A 79 7.39 4.29 12.33
CA LEU A 79 7.64 4.23 10.89
C LEU A 79 9.09 3.79 10.61
N ALA A 80 10.06 4.38 11.30
CA ALA A 80 11.47 4.03 11.16
C ALA A 80 11.73 2.55 11.51
N ALA A 81 11.03 2.01 12.50
CA ALA A 81 11.12 0.62 12.92
C ALA A 81 10.19 -0.34 12.14
N SER A 82 9.56 0.09 11.04
CA SER A 82 8.60 -0.71 10.27
C SER A 82 9.18 -1.35 9.01
N ALA A 83 10.45 -1.05 8.67
CA ALA A 83 11.10 -1.50 7.43
C ALA A 83 11.21 -3.04 7.30
N ASP A 84 11.28 -3.75 8.43
CA ASP A 84 11.35 -5.20 8.52
C ASP A 84 9.98 -5.87 8.45
N ALA A 85 8.97 -5.25 9.07
CA ALA A 85 7.61 -5.77 9.16
C ALA A 85 6.76 -5.47 7.90
N PHE A 86 6.98 -4.32 7.26
CA PHE A 86 6.24 -3.84 6.09
C PHE A 86 7.13 -3.54 4.88
N PRO A 87 8.07 -4.43 4.50
CA PRO A 87 9.07 -4.13 3.47
C PRO A 87 8.46 -3.98 2.09
N ILE A 88 7.36 -4.68 1.78
CA ILE A 88 6.68 -4.61 0.47
C ILE A 88 6.00 -3.24 0.33
N GLU A 89 5.22 -2.86 1.34
CA GLU A 89 4.45 -1.61 1.37
C GLU A 89 5.38 -0.40 1.36
N LEU A 90 6.41 -0.40 2.22
CA LEU A 90 7.36 0.70 2.28
C LEU A 90 8.22 0.80 1.01
N SER A 91 8.58 -0.33 0.36
CA SER A 91 9.24 -0.28 -0.95
C SER A 91 8.36 0.39 -2.02
N ASP A 92 7.05 0.14 -1.98
CA ASP A 92 6.12 0.75 -2.92
C ASP A 92 5.91 2.25 -2.63
N MET A 93 5.83 2.64 -1.36
CA MET A 93 5.79 4.06 -0.98
C MET A 93 7.11 4.78 -1.32
N LEU A 94 8.24 4.10 -1.18
CA LEU A 94 9.54 4.65 -1.56
C LEU A 94 9.61 4.96 -3.06
N ALA A 95 9.03 4.09 -3.88
CA ALA A 95 8.98 4.24 -5.33
C ALA A 95 7.90 5.24 -5.80
N ALA A 96 6.79 5.39 -5.06
CA ALA A 96 5.66 6.21 -5.47
C ALA A 96 4.98 6.89 -4.27
N ARG A 97 5.48 8.08 -3.92
CA ARG A 97 4.89 8.98 -2.92
C ARG A 97 4.94 10.44 -3.34
N LYS A 98 4.04 11.22 -2.78
CA LYS A 98 4.08 12.69 -2.80
C LYS A 98 3.82 13.21 -1.39
N VAL A 99 4.77 13.99 -0.87
CA VAL A 99 4.64 14.67 0.41
C VAL A 99 3.79 15.93 0.19
N LEU A 100 2.69 16.05 0.92
CA LEU A 100 1.76 17.17 0.80
C LEU A 100 1.82 18.13 1.99
N PHE A 101 2.39 17.68 3.11
CA PHE A 101 2.66 18.50 4.28
C PHE A 101 3.83 17.90 5.06
N GLY A 102 4.67 18.77 5.65
CA GLY A 102 5.78 18.37 6.51
C GLY A 102 7.03 17.89 5.78
N ALA A 103 7.99 17.37 6.54
CA ALA A 103 9.18 16.72 5.99
C ALA A 103 8.83 15.33 5.41
N ASP A 104 9.63 14.83 4.47
CA ASP A 104 9.45 13.47 3.94
C ASP A 104 9.77 12.44 5.02
N PRO A 105 8.78 11.67 5.52
CA PRO A 105 9.01 10.75 6.62
C PRO A 105 9.68 9.44 6.16
N LEU A 106 9.79 9.21 4.85
CA LEU A 106 10.43 8.02 4.28
C LEU A 106 11.85 8.32 3.76
N GLU A 107 12.31 9.56 3.88
CA GLU A 107 13.70 9.90 3.57
C GLU A 107 14.66 9.10 4.47
N GLY A 108 15.63 8.43 3.85
CA GLY A 108 16.62 7.59 4.55
C GLY A 108 16.12 6.20 4.97
N VAL A 109 14.84 5.86 4.78
CA VAL A 109 14.34 4.49 5.01
C VAL A 109 14.99 3.55 4.00
N ARG A 110 15.57 2.45 4.52
CA ARG A 110 16.20 1.40 3.71
C ARG A 110 15.50 0.08 3.97
N ILE A 111 15.21 -0.64 2.89
CA ILE A 111 14.59 -1.96 2.95
C ILE A 111 15.67 -3.01 2.68
N GLU A 112 16.01 -3.78 3.70
CA GLU A 112 16.98 -4.87 3.56
C GLU A 112 16.40 -5.97 2.65
N PRO A 113 17.16 -6.45 1.64
CA PRO A 113 16.67 -7.49 0.72
C PRO A 113 16.19 -8.75 1.42
N GLY A 114 16.81 -9.11 2.57
CA GLY A 114 16.39 -10.23 3.39
C GLY A 114 14.96 -10.10 3.92
N HIS A 115 14.58 -8.91 4.40
CA HIS A 115 13.23 -8.65 4.92
C HIS A 115 12.20 -8.70 3.79
N LEU A 116 12.52 -8.09 2.64
CA LEU A 116 11.66 -8.15 1.45
C LEU A 116 11.45 -9.59 0.97
N ARG A 117 12.52 -10.39 0.91
CA ARG A 117 12.44 -11.82 0.55
C ARG A 117 11.55 -12.61 1.50
N HIS A 118 11.73 -12.44 2.81
CA HIS A 118 10.93 -13.15 3.81
C HIS A 118 9.44 -12.75 3.74
N ALA A 119 9.14 -11.47 3.59
CA ALA A 119 7.76 -11.01 3.43
C ALA A 119 7.11 -11.57 2.15
N LEU A 120 7.83 -11.54 1.02
CA LEU A 120 7.37 -12.13 -0.23
C LEU A 120 7.06 -13.62 -0.08
N GLU A 121 7.96 -14.39 0.54
CA GLU A 121 7.77 -15.82 0.77
C GLU A 121 6.54 -16.09 1.64
N ARG A 122 6.34 -15.30 2.71
CA ARG A 122 5.18 -15.40 3.61
C ARG A 122 3.88 -15.12 2.85
N GLU A 123 3.82 -14.04 2.09
CA GLU A 123 2.62 -13.63 1.36
C GLU A 123 2.27 -14.62 0.22
N LEU A 124 3.26 -15.09 -0.55
CA LEU A 124 3.05 -16.07 -1.61
C LEU A 124 2.52 -17.40 -1.05
N LYS A 125 3.14 -17.92 0.02
CA LYS A 125 2.70 -19.17 0.66
C LYS A 125 1.29 -19.01 1.25
N GLY A 126 1.00 -17.89 1.91
CA GLY A 126 -0.32 -17.59 2.45
C GLY A 126 -1.40 -17.57 1.36
N LYS A 127 -1.13 -16.91 0.22
CA LYS A 127 -2.07 -16.87 -0.91
C LYS A 127 -2.26 -18.24 -1.54
N LEU A 128 -1.23 -19.07 -1.64
CA LEU A 128 -1.37 -20.44 -2.15
C LEU A 128 -2.29 -21.29 -1.27
N ILE A 129 -2.18 -21.16 0.06
CA ILE A 129 -3.08 -21.84 1.00
C ILE A 129 -4.52 -21.34 0.81
N LEU A 130 -4.72 -20.01 0.74
CA LEU A 130 -6.04 -19.43 0.54
C LEU A 130 -6.68 -19.92 -0.78
N LEU A 131 -5.93 -19.89 -1.88
CA LEU A 131 -6.41 -20.38 -3.18
C LEU A 131 -6.83 -21.85 -3.14
N ARG A 132 -6.05 -22.71 -2.48
CA ARG A 132 -6.39 -24.13 -2.29
C ARG A 132 -7.67 -24.29 -1.48
N ASN A 133 -7.81 -23.56 -0.38
CA ASN A 133 -9.02 -23.59 0.44
C ASN A 133 -10.24 -23.12 -0.36
N SER A 134 -10.11 -22.00 -1.08
CA SER A 134 -11.17 -21.48 -1.94
C SER A 134 -11.57 -22.44 -3.05
N TYR A 135 -10.61 -23.16 -3.66
CA TYR A 135 -10.90 -24.18 -4.66
C TYR A 135 -11.71 -25.33 -4.07
N VAL A 136 -11.31 -25.85 -2.90
CA VAL A 136 -12.06 -26.91 -2.20
C VAL A 136 -13.46 -26.43 -1.83
N SER A 137 -13.60 -25.22 -1.29
CA SER A 137 -14.90 -24.64 -0.90
C SER A 137 -15.82 -24.34 -2.08
N ALA A 138 -15.28 -24.05 -3.27
CA ALA A 138 -16.09 -23.83 -4.45
C ALA A 138 -16.80 -25.12 -4.93
N ALA A 139 -16.29 -26.31 -4.57
CA ALA A 139 -16.93 -27.60 -4.85
C ALA A 139 -17.39 -27.78 -6.32
N GLY A 140 -16.64 -27.24 -7.29
CA GLY A 140 -16.99 -27.27 -8.72
C GLY A 140 -17.77 -26.07 -9.24
N ASP A 141 -18.11 -25.09 -8.40
CA ASP A 141 -18.71 -23.82 -8.82
C ASP A 141 -17.68 -22.92 -9.52
N GLY A 142 -17.74 -22.93 -10.86
CA GLY A 142 -16.88 -22.10 -11.69
C GLY A 142 -17.05 -20.59 -11.48
N LYS A 143 -18.24 -20.11 -11.09
CA LYS A 143 -18.46 -18.68 -10.79
C LYS A 143 -17.76 -18.29 -9.50
N ALA A 144 -17.86 -19.12 -8.46
CA ALA A 144 -17.15 -18.92 -7.21
C ALA A 144 -15.63 -18.89 -7.43
N LEU A 145 -15.10 -19.81 -8.24
CA LEU A 145 -13.68 -19.85 -8.57
C LEU A 145 -13.21 -18.59 -9.34
N CYS A 146 -13.98 -18.16 -10.34
CA CYS A 146 -13.68 -16.94 -11.11
C CYS A 146 -13.66 -15.69 -10.21
N SER A 147 -14.59 -15.61 -9.25
CA SER A 147 -14.63 -14.53 -8.26
C SER A 147 -13.37 -14.49 -7.40
N VAL A 148 -12.91 -15.65 -6.91
CA VAL A 148 -11.69 -15.78 -6.11
C VAL A 148 -10.45 -15.36 -6.91
N MET A 149 -10.34 -15.79 -8.16
CA MET A 149 -9.22 -15.42 -9.04
C MET A 149 -9.19 -13.89 -9.28
N THR A 150 -10.35 -13.32 -9.62
CA THR A 150 -10.48 -11.88 -9.90
C THR A 150 -10.17 -11.04 -8.66
N ALA A 151 -10.68 -11.43 -7.49
CA ALA A 151 -10.41 -10.72 -6.24
C ALA A 151 -8.94 -10.82 -5.80
N SER A 152 -8.24 -11.88 -6.18
CA SER A 152 -6.83 -12.09 -5.79
C SER A 152 -5.84 -11.29 -6.64
N LEU A 153 -6.21 -10.97 -7.88
CA LEU A 153 -5.33 -10.37 -8.89
C LEU A 153 -4.58 -9.11 -8.41
N PRO A 154 -5.23 -8.09 -7.80
CA PRO A 154 -4.52 -6.89 -7.36
C PRO A 154 -3.39 -7.17 -6.37
N SER A 155 -3.58 -8.21 -5.53
CA SER A 155 -2.60 -8.59 -4.53
C SER A 155 -1.41 -9.35 -5.14
N PHE A 156 -1.65 -10.22 -6.12
CA PHE A 156 -0.57 -10.88 -6.86
C PHE A 156 0.27 -9.89 -7.65
N LEU A 157 -0.35 -8.88 -8.27
CA LEU A 157 0.39 -7.84 -8.99
C LEU A 157 1.37 -7.06 -8.10
N VAL A 158 1.00 -6.80 -6.83
CA VAL A 158 1.92 -6.21 -5.85
C VAL A 158 3.09 -7.15 -5.56
N LEU A 159 2.82 -8.45 -5.37
CA LEU A 159 3.86 -9.45 -5.14
C LEU A 159 4.79 -9.61 -6.36
N CYS A 160 4.26 -9.55 -7.58
CA CYS A 160 5.07 -9.59 -8.79
C CYS A 160 6.04 -8.41 -8.85
N ARG A 161 5.57 -7.20 -8.55
CA ARG A 161 6.40 -5.99 -8.50
C ARG A 161 7.47 -6.09 -7.43
N ALA A 162 7.12 -6.57 -6.24
CA ALA A 162 8.08 -6.77 -5.16
C ALA A 162 9.12 -7.87 -5.49
N ALA A 163 8.70 -8.97 -6.14
CA ALA A 163 9.60 -10.04 -6.56
C ALA A 163 10.55 -9.58 -7.69
N LEU A 164 10.08 -8.77 -8.63
CA LEU A 164 10.93 -8.11 -9.61
C LEU A 164 11.95 -7.22 -8.91
N ARG A 165 11.50 -6.31 -8.03
CA ARG A 165 12.38 -5.41 -7.26
C ARG A 165 13.46 -6.15 -6.48
N LEU A 166 13.11 -7.27 -5.83
CA LEU A 166 14.08 -8.09 -5.12
C LEU A 166 15.16 -8.66 -6.04
N ARG A 167 14.82 -8.98 -7.29
CA ARG A 167 15.74 -9.60 -8.24
C ARG A 167 16.57 -8.59 -9.04
N SER A 168 15.97 -7.50 -9.51
CA SER A 168 16.60 -6.49 -10.37
C SER A 168 17.02 -5.21 -9.63
N GLY A 169 16.70 -5.08 -8.34
CA GLY A 169 16.95 -3.87 -7.55
C GLY A 169 15.94 -2.74 -7.80
N SER A 170 15.15 -2.81 -8.87
CA SER A 170 14.11 -1.85 -9.21
C SER A 170 12.93 -2.55 -9.89
N ALA A 171 11.78 -1.89 -9.94
CA ALA A 171 10.62 -2.37 -10.66
C ALA A 171 9.79 -1.18 -11.18
N PRO A 172 9.10 -1.31 -12.33
CA PRO A 172 8.17 -0.30 -12.80
C PRO A 172 7.13 0.06 -11.75
N ALA A 173 6.72 1.32 -11.71
CA ALA A 173 5.64 1.76 -10.84
C ALA A 173 4.30 1.11 -11.25
N ALA A 174 4.06 0.99 -12.56
CA ALA A 174 2.89 0.31 -13.10
C ALA A 174 2.91 -1.19 -12.79
N LYS A 175 1.90 -1.65 -12.04
CA LYS A 175 1.77 -3.04 -11.55
C LYS A 175 1.77 -4.08 -12.67
N LEU A 176 1.05 -3.83 -13.77
CA LEU A 176 0.98 -4.74 -14.91
C LEU A 176 2.31 -4.81 -15.67
N ALA A 177 2.98 -3.66 -15.84
CA ALA A 177 4.30 -3.62 -16.47
C ALA A 177 5.33 -4.44 -15.67
N ALA A 178 5.30 -4.31 -14.33
CA ALA A 178 6.16 -5.08 -13.46
C ALA A 178 5.85 -6.60 -13.51
N ALA A 179 4.58 -6.98 -13.64
CA ALA A 179 4.21 -8.39 -13.81
C ALA A 179 4.70 -8.97 -15.15
N ALA A 180 4.49 -8.26 -16.26
CA ALA A 180 4.96 -8.69 -17.57
C ALA A 180 6.50 -8.80 -17.64
N GLU A 181 7.22 -7.87 -17.01
CA GLU A 181 8.67 -7.94 -16.92
C GLU A 181 9.17 -9.08 -16.03
N LEU A 182 8.49 -9.33 -14.91
CA LEU A 182 8.75 -10.50 -14.09
C LEU A 182 8.60 -11.79 -14.91
N GLY A 183 7.50 -11.95 -15.65
CA GLY A 183 7.23 -13.10 -16.51
C GLY A 183 8.36 -13.39 -17.49
N ARG A 184 8.81 -12.36 -18.22
CA ARG A 184 9.98 -12.44 -19.11
C ARG A 184 11.26 -12.88 -18.39
N THR A 185 11.46 -12.45 -17.16
CA THR A 185 12.70 -12.75 -16.43
C THR A 185 12.72 -14.19 -15.87
N VAL A 186 11.56 -14.74 -15.51
CA VAL A 186 11.47 -16.07 -14.88
C VAL A 186 11.01 -17.17 -15.83
N GLY A 187 10.75 -16.84 -17.10
CA GLY A 187 10.26 -17.79 -18.10
C GLY A 187 8.85 -18.28 -17.82
N ALA A 188 8.01 -17.43 -17.21
CA ALA A 188 6.60 -17.72 -16.95
C ALA A 188 5.70 -16.93 -17.90
N ASP A 189 4.60 -17.54 -18.34
CA ASP A 189 3.51 -16.85 -19.04
C ASP A 189 2.79 -15.93 -18.03
N VAL A 190 2.86 -14.60 -18.25
CA VAL A 190 2.23 -13.57 -17.40
C VAL A 190 1.42 -12.62 -18.26
#